data_AF-A0A538EV12-F1
#
_entry.id   AF-A0A538EV12-F1
#
_cell.length_a   1.000
_cell.length_b   1.000
_cell.length_c   1.000
_cell.angle_alpha   90.00
_cell.angle_beta   90.00
_cell.angle_gamma   90.00
#
_symmetry.space_group_name_H-M   'P 1'
#
loop_
_entity.id
_entity.type
_entity.pdbx_description
1 polymer ?
#
loop_
_entity_poly.entity_id
_entity_poly.type
_entity_poly.pdbx_seq_one_letter_code
_entity_poly.pdbx_strand_id
1 'polypeptide(L)'
;MSGGYISFYNASTAFSDAELQNALPDFQNQVSYEFNWYWGINAYLDVNGWGTPIIITDYPGPNDPQDALGYHYIDGNFQPYGVIFAGLCQDYGYPVTGVLSHELLELLADQQTDTVNLYDFGDGTGIIVIQEVCDPCEMSLYYEAPNGNVVSDFALPGWWVPGYPYQVDFLGAIQGPLQLASGGYISYQYVTLSGWQQVFGDRAKQDLDRAAAELRQQIAAGGNPRVDTIRRLQIQAGQAGQAAQAAQAGQPARAGALRHPPTGAPAMAGRPGRGRMGPQPAAAGQPGGGETILARRQQPARRQTGQFTVVRRDEVPEVGQLTSVGQLWTPEEAQPQQQQQQPQQEERPAPATGRGGASRGRGGPRAQTVSAKS
;
A
#
# COMPACT_ATOMS: atom_id res chain seq x y z
N MET A 1 -3.68 14.74 3.68
CA MET A 1 -2.80 14.76 2.50
C MET A 1 -3.67 14.79 1.25
N SER A 2 -3.14 15.17 0.08
CA SER A 2 -3.93 15.37 -1.14
C SER A 2 -4.36 14.04 -1.77
N GLY A 3 -5.12 13.21 -1.04
CA GLY A 3 -5.62 11.91 -1.48
C GLY A 3 -6.43 11.92 -2.78
N GLY A 4 -6.72 13.09 -3.33
CA GLY A 4 -7.42 13.26 -4.59
C GLY A 4 -6.54 13.37 -5.84
N TYR A 5 -5.20 13.25 -5.79
CA TYR A 5 -4.37 13.42 -7.00
C TYR A 5 -3.08 12.58 -7.02
N ILE A 6 -2.94 11.72 -8.02
CA ILE A 6 -1.76 10.88 -8.28
C ILE A 6 -1.16 11.24 -9.64
N SER A 7 0.17 11.29 -9.72
CA SER A 7 0.90 11.57 -10.96
C SER A 7 1.89 10.46 -11.29
N PHE A 8 1.77 9.90 -12.49
CA PHE A 8 2.72 8.91 -13.01
C PHE A 8 3.92 9.58 -13.67
N TYR A 9 5.11 9.06 -13.40
CA TYR A 9 6.38 9.48 -13.99
C TYR A 9 7.08 8.29 -14.60
N ASN A 10 7.20 8.28 -15.92
CA ASN A 10 7.82 7.18 -16.62
C ASN A 10 9.30 7.44 -16.91
N ALA A 11 10.17 6.63 -16.32
CA ALA A 11 11.59 6.55 -16.60
C ALA A 11 11.99 5.16 -17.13
N SER A 12 11.02 4.30 -17.41
CA SER A 12 11.23 2.95 -17.92
C SER A 12 11.53 2.97 -19.42
N THR A 13 12.37 2.04 -19.86
CA THR A 13 12.54 1.71 -21.28
C THR A 13 11.78 0.44 -21.68
N ALA A 14 11.38 -0.36 -20.68
CA ALA A 14 10.55 -1.55 -20.84
C ALA A 14 9.06 -1.24 -21.01
N PHE A 15 8.55 -0.14 -20.45
CA PHE A 15 7.17 0.31 -20.55
C PHE A 15 7.13 1.73 -21.09
N SER A 16 6.56 1.91 -22.27
CA SER A 16 6.61 3.18 -23.01
C SER A 16 5.57 4.18 -22.52
N ASP A 17 5.81 5.46 -22.78
CA ASP A 17 4.83 6.53 -22.53
C ASP A 17 3.52 6.28 -23.27
N ALA A 18 3.55 5.66 -24.44
CA ALA A 18 2.35 5.34 -25.19
C ALA A 18 1.50 4.27 -24.49
N GLU A 19 2.13 3.26 -23.88
CA GLU A 19 1.45 2.24 -23.07
C GLU A 19 0.89 2.86 -21.79
N LEU A 20 1.65 3.72 -21.10
CA LEU A 20 1.16 4.44 -19.92
C LEU A 20 -0.05 5.32 -20.26
N GLN A 21 0.02 6.10 -21.33
CA GLN A 21 -1.08 6.95 -21.77
C GLN A 21 -2.31 6.13 -22.20
N ASN A 22 -2.10 4.93 -22.74
CA ASN A 22 -3.19 4.01 -23.06
C ASN A 22 -3.83 3.40 -21.81
N ALA A 23 -3.05 3.09 -20.77
CA ALA A 23 -3.57 2.50 -19.53
C ALA A 23 -4.22 3.51 -18.58
N LEU A 24 -3.86 4.80 -18.68
CA LEU A 24 -4.34 5.84 -17.77
C LEU A 24 -5.88 5.92 -17.65
N PRO A 25 -6.68 5.84 -18.74
CA PRO A 25 -8.14 5.81 -18.63
C PRO A 25 -8.69 4.59 -17.89
N ASP A 26 -8.04 3.43 -17.99
CA ASP A 26 -8.45 2.20 -17.31
C ASP A 26 -8.17 2.32 -15.81
N PHE A 27 -6.99 2.84 -15.44
CA PHE A 27 -6.69 3.15 -14.03
C PHE A 27 -7.66 4.18 -13.46
N GLN A 28 -8.00 5.22 -14.22
CA GLN A 28 -8.96 6.24 -13.78
C GLN A 28 -10.35 5.63 -13.61
N ASN A 29 -10.76 4.71 -14.49
CA ASN A 29 -12.04 4.00 -14.37
C ASN A 29 -12.08 3.16 -13.09
N GLN A 30 -11.08 2.31 -12.89
CA GLN A 30 -10.94 1.46 -11.71
C GLN A 30 -11.02 2.29 -10.43
N VAL A 31 -10.23 3.36 -10.33
CA VAL A 31 -10.23 4.24 -9.14
C VAL A 31 -11.58 4.93 -8.94
N SER A 32 -12.17 5.52 -9.99
CA SER A 32 -13.34 6.40 -9.84
C SER A 32 -14.64 5.64 -9.57
N TYR A 33 -14.78 4.45 -10.14
CA TYR A 33 -16.04 3.72 -10.18
C TYR A 33 -16.04 2.43 -9.37
N GLU A 34 -14.88 1.78 -9.25
CA GLU A 34 -14.79 0.46 -8.63
C GLU A 34 -14.23 0.59 -7.23
N PHE A 35 -13.00 1.07 -7.12
CA PHE A 35 -12.34 1.25 -5.83
C PHE A 35 -13.09 2.25 -4.94
N ASN A 36 -13.46 3.41 -5.50
CA ASN A 36 -14.25 4.42 -4.80
C ASN A 36 -15.60 3.90 -4.28
N TRP A 37 -16.23 2.95 -4.98
CA TRP A 37 -17.51 2.40 -4.52
C TRP A 37 -17.38 1.65 -3.19
N TYR A 38 -16.33 0.85 -3.02
CA TYR A 38 -16.15 0.04 -1.79
C TYR A 38 -15.35 0.75 -0.72
N TRP A 39 -14.35 1.55 -1.11
CA TRP A 39 -13.43 2.19 -0.19
C TRP A 39 -13.78 3.66 0.08
N GLY A 40 -14.63 4.29 -0.73
CA GLY A 40 -14.94 5.72 -0.61
C GLY A 40 -13.75 6.63 -0.93
N ILE A 41 -12.74 6.08 -1.62
CA ILE A 41 -11.50 6.76 -1.98
C ILE A 41 -11.45 6.95 -3.49
N ASN A 42 -11.21 8.19 -3.91
CA ASN A 42 -11.08 8.55 -5.31
C ASN A 42 -9.89 9.49 -5.51
N ALA A 43 -9.28 9.43 -6.70
CA ALA A 43 -8.20 10.32 -7.10
C ALA A 43 -8.32 10.66 -8.59
N TYR A 44 -7.91 11.89 -8.94
CA TYR A 44 -7.56 12.23 -10.31
C TYR A 44 -6.18 11.64 -10.63
N LEU A 45 -6.01 11.14 -11.84
CA LEU A 45 -4.77 10.57 -12.31
C LEU A 45 -4.24 11.40 -13.48
N ASP A 46 -2.95 11.68 -13.47
CA ASP A 46 -2.27 12.27 -14.63
C ASP A 46 -0.88 11.69 -14.86
N VAL A 47 -0.25 12.12 -15.94
CA VAL A 47 1.15 11.83 -16.24
C VAL A 47 1.92 13.14 -16.14
N ASN A 48 3.06 13.12 -15.45
CA ASN A 48 3.96 14.28 -15.33
C ASN A 48 3.36 15.50 -14.59
N GLY A 49 2.36 15.30 -13.73
CA GLY A 49 1.72 16.35 -12.94
C GLY A 49 2.42 16.72 -11.63
N TRP A 50 1.63 17.00 -10.59
CA TRP A 50 2.11 17.40 -9.25
C TRP A 50 1.41 16.63 -8.11
N GLY A 51 0.64 15.60 -8.43
CA GLY A 51 0.07 14.69 -7.45
C GLY A 51 1.13 13.83 -6.76
N THR A 52 0.68 12.98 -5.85
CA THR A 52 1.53 11.96 -5.22
C THR A 52 2.19 11.11 -6.32
N PRO A 53 3.52 10.96 -6.34
CA PRO A 53 4.20 10.37 -7.47
C PRO A 53 4.14 8.84 -7.45
N ILE A 54 3.83 8.24 -8.59
CA ILE A 54 4.18 6.85 -8.91
C ILE A 54 5.25 6.87 -10.00
N ILE A 55 6.41 6.28 -9.70
CA ILE A 55 7.58 6.28 -10.58
C ILE A 55 7.70 4.91 -11.25
N ILE A 56 7.85 4.90 -12.56
CA ILE A 56 8.05 3.68 -13.34
C ILE A 56 9.50 3.65 -13.80
N THR A 57 10.25 2.62 -13.43
CA THR A 57 11.64 2.39 -13.83
C THR A 57 11.81 0.93 -14.23
N ASP A 58 12.96 0.53 -14.77
CA ASP A 58 13.12 -0.85 -15.24
C ASP A 58 13.48 -1.83 -14.10
N TYR A 59 14.36 -1.42 -13.19
CA TYR A 59 14.95 -2.32 -12.18
C TYR A 59 15.17 -1.61 -10.84
N PRO A 60 15.21 -2.36 -9.72
CA PRO A 60 15.48 -1.81 -8.39
C PRO A 60 16.88 -1.20 -8.30
N GLY A 61 16.96 -0.02 -7.67
CA GLY A 61 18.20 0.60 -7.27
C GLY A 61 18.69 0.08 -5.90
N PRO A 62 19.82 0.60 -5.39
CA PRO A 62 20.42 0.12 -4.14
C PRO A 62 19.55 0.29 -2.88
N ASN A 63 18.59 1.22 -2.91
CA ASN A 63 17.71 1.55 -1.79
C ASN A 63 16.28 1.03 -2.01
N ASP A 64 16.07 0.21 -3.04
CA ASP A 64 14.78 -0.40 -3.33
C ASP A 64 14.72 -1.82 -2.72
N PRO A 65 13.53 -2.32 -2.38
CA PRO A 65 13.34 -3.75 -2.11
C PRO A 65 13.78 -4.54 -3.34
N GLN A 66 14.76 -5.42 -3.19
CA GLN A 66 15.33 -6.17 -4.33
C GLN A 66 14.41 -7.26 -4.85
N ASP A 67 13.37 -7.56 -4.08
CA ASP A 67 12.54 -8.75 -4.21
C ASP A 67 11.07 -8.41 -4.54
N ALA A 68 10.79 -7.14 -4.86
CA ALA A 68 9.45 -6.66 -5.19
C ALA A 68 9.38 -6.22 -6.66
N LEU A 69 8.21 -6.33 -7.28
CA LEU A 69 7.94 -5.85 -8.64
C LEU A 69 7.45 -4.40 -8.65
N GLY A 70 6.80 -4.00 -7.56
CA GLY A 70 6.45 -2.64 -7.22
C GLY A 70 6.50 -2.48 -5.70
N TYR A 71 6.40 -1.24 -5.23
CA TYR A 71 6.08 -0.95 -3.84
C TYR A 71 5.58 0.50 -3.72
N HIS A 72 4.81 0.77 -2.67
CA HIS A 72 4.54 2.12 -2.19
C HIS A 72 5.11 2.33 -0.78
N TYR A 73 5.50 3.56 -0.49
CA TYR A 73 6.13 3.91 0.78
C TYR A 73 6.04 5.40 1.07
N ILE A 74 6.53 5.80 2.24
CA ILE A 74 6.75 7.21 2.57
C ILE A 74 8.23 7.55 2.55
N ASP A 75 8.57 8.75 2.08
CA ASP A 75 9.94 9.23 2.17
C ASP A 75 10.29 9.74 3.57
N GLY A 76 11.53 10.20 3.74
CA GLY A 76 12.00 10.76 5.01
C GLY A 76 11.25 12.00 5.49
N ASN A 77 10.39 12.61 4.68
CA ASN A 77 9.51 13.74 5.02
C ASN A 77 8.04 13.32 5.12
N PHE A 78 7.76 12.02 5.27
CA PHE A 78 6.40 11.46 5.34
C PHE A 78 5.57 11.74 4.07
N GLN A 79 6.21 11.98 2.92
CA GLN A 79 5.51 12.12 1.65
C GLN A 79 5.32 10.74 1.01
N PRO A 80 4.08 10.35 0.67
CA PRO A 80 3.82 9.10 -0.03
C PRO A 80 4.44 9.08 -1.43
N TYR A 81 4.82 7.89 -1.90
CA TYR A 81 5.18 7.62 -3.28
C TYR A 81 5.01 6.13 -3.62
N GLY A 82 4.91 5.82 -4.91
CA GLY A 82 4.98 4.46 -5.45
C GLY A 82 6.15 4.29 -6.43
N VAL A 83 6.64 3.06 -6.60
CA VAL A 83 7.68 2.69 -7.56
C VAL A 83 7.32 1.37 -8.22
N ILE A 84 7.41 1.30 -9.54
CA ILE A 84 7.23 0.07 -10.34
C ILE A 84 8.52 -0.27 -11.09
N PHE A 85 8.88 -1.55 -11.12
CA PHE A 85 10.02 -2.10 -11.86
C PHE A 85 9.55 -2.83 -13.12
N ALA A 86 9.26 -2.08 -14.18
CA ALA A 86 8.67 -2.60 -15.42
C ALA A 86 9.55 -3.63 -16.15
N GLY A 87 10.87 -3.43 -16.16
CA GLY A 87 11.82 -4.39 -16.75
C GLY A 87 11.83 -5.70 -15.96
N LEU A 88 11.84 -5.60 -14.63
CA LEU A 88 11.71 -6.75 -13.74
C LEU A 88 10.37 -7.47 -13.94
N CYS A 89 9.26 -6.74 -14.06
CA CYS A 89 7.95 -7.33 -14.36
C CYS A 89 8.01 -8.17 -15.65
N GLN A 90 8.62 -7.65 -16.72
CA GLN A 90 8.78 -8.39 -17.98
C GLN A 90 9.65 -9.65 -17.81
N ASP A 91 10.76 -9.55 -17.08
CA ASP A 91 11.66 -10.68 -16.82
C ASP A 91 10.96 -11.83 -16.07
N TYR A 92 10.01 -11.48 -15.19
CA TYR A 92 9.20 -12.44 -14.43
C TYR A 92 7.86 -12.79 -15.11
N GLY A 93 7.52 -12.16 -16.24
CA GLY A 93 6.27 -12.40 -16.97
C GLY A 93 5.02 -11.79 -16.32
N TYR A 94 5.19 -10.76 -15.49
CA TYR A 94 4.10 -10.02 -14.84
C TYR A 94 3.62 -8.86 -15.74
N PRO A 95 2.29 -8.67 -15.91
CA PRO A 95 1.75 -7.50 -16.59
C PRO A 95 2.12 -6.21 -15.83
N VAL A 96 2.85 -5.29 -16.48
CA VAL A 96 3.26 -4.01 -15.87
C VAL A 96 2.05 -3.19 -15.40
N THR A 97 0.95 -3.20 -16.16
CA THR A 97 -0.29 -2.48 -15.81
C THR A 97 -0.98 -3.07 -14.58
N GLY A 98 -0.87 -4.39 -14.38
CA GLY A 98 -1.38 -5.07 -13.18
C GLY A 98 -0.64 -4.61 -11.93
N VAL A 99 0.70 -4.63 -11.97
CA VAL A 99 1.54 -4.15 -10.85
C VAL A 99 1.34 -2.64 -10.62
N LEU A 100 1.22 -1.84 -11.68
CA LEU A 100 0.89 -0.41 -11.57
C LEU A 100 -0.42 -0.16 -10.83
N SER A 101 -1.49 -0.88 -11.21
CA SER A 101 -2.79 -0.75 -10.54
C SER A 101 -2.75 -1.28 -9.10
N HIS A 102 -2.01 -2.36 -8.83
CA HIS A 102 -1.82 -2.89 -7.49
C HIS A 102 -1.29 -1.79 -6.56
N GLU A 103 -0.14 -1.22 -6.90
CA GLU A 103 0.50 -0.19 -6.07
C GLU A 103 -0.30 1.12 -6.03
N LEU A 104 -1.03 1.44 -7.09
CA LEU A 104 -1.94 2.59 -7.09
C LEU A 104 -3.03 2.43 -6.03
N LEU A 105 -3.70 1.27 -5.99
CA LEU A 105 -4.81 1.04 -5.06
C LEU A 105 -4.32 0.95 -3.61
N GLU A 106 -3.18 0.31 -3.36
CA GLU A 106 -2.58 0.25 -2.02
C GLU A 106 -2.13 1.63 -1.53
N LEU A 107 -1.45 2.40 -2.39
CA LEU A 107 -1.10 3.78 -2.09
C LEU A 107 -2.33 4.65 -1.77
N LEU A 108 -3.46 4.42 -2.44
CA LEU A 108 -4.70 5.14 -2.16
C LEU A 108 -5.32 4.70 -0.83
N ALA A 109 -5.28 3.41 -0.50
CA ALA A 109 -5.81 2.86 0.74
C ALA A 109 -5.00 3.27 1.97
N ASP A 110 -3.67 3.31 1.86
CA ASP A 110 -2.75 3.54 2.97
C ASP A 110 -1.54 4.42 2.59
N GLN A 111 -1.78 5.73 2.41
CA GLN A 111 -0.74 6.69 2.05
C GLN A 111 0.41 6.80 3.07
N GLN A 112 0.23 6.37 4.31
CA GLN A 112 1.27 6.48 5.34
C GLN A 112 1.93 5.15 5.66
N THR A 113 1.52 4.07 5.00
CA THR A 113 2.02 2.70 5.25
C THR A 113 1.92 2.32 6.73
N ASP A 114 0.88 2.83 7.41
CA ASP A 114 0.68 2.70 8.85
C ASP A 114 -0.68 2.12 9.23
N THR A 115 -1.49 1.75 8.23
CA THR A 115 -2.82 1.20 8.46
C THR A 115 -2.72 -0.29 8.74
N VAL A 116 -3.19 -0.67 9.94
CA VAL A 116 -3.17 -2.05 10.41
C VAL A 116 -4.46 -2.40 11.15
N ASN A 117 -4.83 -3.68 11.10
CA ASN A 117 -5.90 -4.24 11.91
C ASN A 117 -5.32 -5.08 13.03
N LEU A 118 -5.66 -4.75 14.28
CA LEU A 118 -5.30 -5.52 15.46
C LEU A 118 -6.46 -6.45 15.84
N TYR A 119 -6.17 -7.75 15.91
CA TYR A 119 -7.08 -8.75 16.46
C TYR A 119 -6.58 -9.21 17.82
N ASP A 120 -7.30 -8.85 18.87
CA ASP A 120 -7.04 -9.26 20.25
C ASP A 120 -7.69 -10.63 20.51
N PHE A 121 -6.91 -11.59 21.02
CA PHE A 121 -7.38 -12.93 21.34
C PHE A 121 -7.97 -13.04 22.76
N GLY A 122 -7.91 -11.99 23.56
CA GLY A 122 -8.47 -11.92 24.91
C GLY A 122 -7.62 -12.59 25.98
N ASP A 123 -6.43 -13.10 25.64
CA ASP A 123 -5.48 -13.74 26.54
C ASP A 123 -4.21 -12.90 26.77
N GLY A 124 -4.24 -11.62 26.38
CA GLY A 124 -3.07 -10.73 26.39
C GLY A 124 -2.16 -10.89 25.17
N THR A 125 -2.58 -11.65 24.16
CA THR A 125 -1.91 -11.74 22.87
C THR A 125 -2.84 -11.32 21.73
N GLY A 126 -2.25 -11.02 20.58
CA GLY A 126 -3.01 -10.67 19.38
C GLY A 126 -2.17 -10.80 18.13
N ILE A 127 -2.76 -10.42 17.01
CA ILE A 127 -2.10 -10.35 15.71
C ILE A 127 -2.42 -9.01 15.06
N ILE A 128 -1.39 -8.35 14.54
CA ILE A 128 -1.50 -7.18 13.70
C ILE A 128 -1.37 -7.65 12.26
N VAL A 129 -2.32 -7.27 11.41
CA VAL A 129 -2.31 -7.56 9.96
C VAL A 129 -2.31 -6.22 9.23
N ILE A 130 -1.40 -6.03 8.28
CA ILE A 130 -1.32 -4.78 7.51
C ILE A 130 -2.50 -4.66 6.53
N GLN A 131 -2.86 -3.43 6.17
CA GLN A 131 -3.95 -3.16 5.25
C GLN A 131 -3.45 -2.95 3.82
N GLU A 132 -2.89 -4.02 3.25
CA GLU A 132 -2.49 -4.08 1.85
C GLU A 132 -3.64 -4.63 1.03
N VAL A 133 -4.25 -3.76 0.23
CA VAL A 133 -5.54 -4.08 -0.38
C VAL A 133 -5.42 -4.97 -1.60
N CYS A 134 -4.24 -5.12 -2.18
CA CYS A 134 -4.06 -5.97 -3.37
C CYS A 134 -3.28 -7.26 -3.02
N ASP A 135 -2.42 -7.23 -2.00
CA ASP A 135 -1.70 -8.39 -1.45
C ASP A 135 -2.55 -9.69 -1.31
N PRO A 136 -3.75 -9.68 -0.68
CA PRO A 136 -4.55 -10.90 -0.50
C PRO A 136 -4.98 -11.58 -1.81
N CYS A 137 -5.03 -10.81 -2.89
CA CYS A 137 -5.45 -11.22 -4.23
C CYS A 137 -4.34 -11.07 -5.28
N GLU A 138 -3.07 -10.90 -4.90
CA GLU A 138 -1.88 -10.57 -5.73
C GLU A 138 -1.89 -11.07 -7.20
N MET A 139 -2.24 -12.35 -7.43
CA MET A 139 -2.22 -12.96 -8.78
C MET A 139 -3.58 -12.96 -9.51
N SER A 140 -4.58 -12.28 -8.97
CA SER A 140 -5.93 -12.15 -9.51
C SER A 140 -6.03 -10.83 -10.24
N LEU A 141 -6.25 -10.89 -11.55
CA LEU A 141 -6.25 -9.74 -12.42
C LEU A 141 -7.52 -9.74 -13.30
N TYR A 142 -7.85 -8.60 -13.89
CA TYR A 142 -8.91 -8.52 -14.87
C TYR A 142 -8.62 -7.50 -15.96
N TYR A 143 -9.21 -7.68 -17.14
CA TYR A 143 -9.17 -6.69 -18.20
C TYR A 143 -10.14 -5.55 -17.91
N GLU A 144 -9.65 -4.33 -17.83
CA GLU A 144 -10.43 -3.14 -17.52
C GLU A 144 -10.78 -2.33 -18.77
N ALA A 145 -11.92 -1.66 -18.75
CA ALA A 145 -12.40 -0.74 -19.77
C ALA A 145 -12.01 0.71 -19.42
N PRO A 146 -11.90 1.63 -20.40
CA PRO A 146 -12.29 1.49 -21.81
C PRO A 146 -11.26 0.85 -22.76
N ASN A 147 -9.98 0.76 -22.41
CA ASN A 147 -8.90 0.43 -23.34
C ASN A 147 -8.45 -1.04 -23.30
N GLY A 148 -8.90 -1.82 -22.32
CA GLY A 148 -8.65 -3.27 -22.26
C GLY A 148 -7.31 -3.63 -21.63
N ASN A 149 -6.71 -2.76 -20.81
CA ASN A 149 -5.50 -3.09 -20.07
C ASN A 149 -5.82 -3.98 -18.87
N VAL A 150 -4.86 -4.81 -18.47
CA VAL A 150 -5.01 -5.65 -17.28
C VAL A 150 -4.74 -4.83 -16.03
N VAL A 151 -5.61 -4.95 -15.03
CA VAL A 151 -5.47 -4.34 -13.70
C VAL A 151 -5.61 -5.40 -12.60
N SER A 152 -5.17 -5.05 -11.39
CA SER A 152 -5.21 -5.89 -10.20
C SER A 152 -6.61 -5.94 -9.62
N ASP A 153 -6.99 -7.10 -9.10
CA ASP A 153 -8.04 -7.23 -8.09
C ASP A 153 -7.65 -6.49 -6.80
N PHE A 154 -8.61 -6.29 -5.91
CA PHE A 154 -8.41 -5.73 -4.58
C PHE A 154 -9.40 -6.30 -3.56
N ALA A 155 -8.91 -6.50 -2.33
CA ALA A 155 -9.70 -6.80 -1.16
C ALA A 155 -10.67 -5.65 -0.82
N LEU A 156 -11.88 -6.03 -0.44
CA LEU A 156 -12.91 -5.13 0.08
C LEU A 156 -12.72 -4.95 1.60
N PRO A 157 -13.24 -3.87 2.22
CA PRO A 157 -13.11 -3.67 3.66
C PRO A 157 -13.56 -4.86 4.52
N GLY A 158 -14.52 -5.65 4.03
CA GLY A 158 -15.00 -6.87 4.68
C GLY A 158 -13.92 -7.95 4.87
N TRP A 159 -12.81 -7.91 4.12
CA TRP A 159 -11.70 -8.86 4.27
C TRP A 159 -11.07 -8.82 5.68
N TRP A 160 -10.96 -7.63 6.27
CA TRP A 160 -10.44 -7.42 7.64
C TRP A 160 -11.52 -7.54 8.73
N VAL A 161 -12.71 -8.05 8.41
CA VAL A 161 -13.80 -8.23 9.38
C VAL A 161 -14.02 -9.73 9.64
N PRO A 162 -13.52 -10.30 10.76
CA PRO A 162 -13.73 -11.71 11.07
C PRO A 162 -15.21 -12.08 11.06
N GLY A 163 -15.56 -13.15 10.33
CA GLY A 163 -16.93 -13.61 10.19
C GLY A 163 -17.80 -12.79 9.22
N TYR A 164 -17.22 -11.87 8.44
CA TYR A 164 -17.95 -11.18 7.38
C TYR A 164 -18.54 -12.18 6.37
N PRO A 165 -19.86 -12.16 6.12
CA PRO A 165 -20.55 -13.21 5.38
C PRO A 165 -20.69 -12.93 3.87
N TYR A 166 -20.21 -11.77 3.40
CA TYR A 166 -20.31 -11.35 2.00
C TYR A 166 -18.94 -11.40 1.32
N GLN A 167 -18.94 -11.12 0.01
CA GLN A 167 -17.74 -11.00 -0.81
C GLN A 167 -16.69 -10.07 -0.16
N VAL A 168 -15.42 -10.48 -0.21
CA VAL A 168 -14.30 -9.83 0.48
C VAL A 168 -13.21 -9.33 -0.48
N ASP A 169 -13.35 -9.55 -1.77
CA ASP A 169 -12.49 -9.03 -2.84
C ASP A 169 -13.34 -8.71 -4.06
N PHE A 170 -12.88 -7.83 -4.94
CA PHE A 170 -13.69 -7.32 -6.04
C PHE A 170 -14.06 -8.41 -7.06
N LEU A 171 -13.15 -9.36 -7.34
CA LEU A 171 -13.42 -10.45 -8.28
C LEU A 171 -14.17 -11.66 -7.67
N GLY A 172 -14.23 -11.76 -6.35
CA GLY A 172 -14.81 -12.91 -5.64
C GLY A 172 -13.90 -14.15 -5.65
N ALA A 173 -12.60 -13.95 -5.84
CA ALA A 173 -11.55 -14.97 -5.81
C ALA A 173 -11.22 -15.44 -4.38
N ILE A 174 -11.49 -14.63 -3.35
CA ILE A 174 -11.20 -14.94 -1.95
C ILE A 174 -12.47 -15.47 -1.27
N GLN A 175 -12.37 -16.63 -0.61
CA GLN A 175 -13.54 -17.33 -0.07
C GLN A 175 -14.12 -16.67 1.20
N GLY A 176 -13.36 -15.84 1.91
CA GLY A 176 -13.82 -15.18 3.12
C GLY A 176 -12.76 -14.32 3.80
N PRO A 177 -13.12 -13.64 4.90
CA PRO A 177 -12.24 -12.71 5.59
C PRO A 177 -10.97 -13.39 6.10
N LEU A 178 -9.85 -12.67 6.07
CA LEU A 178 -8.53 -13.14 6.49
C LEU A 178 -8.03 -14.39 5.74
N GLN A 179 -8.55 -14.64 4.53
CA GLN A 179 -8.08 -15.71 3.63
C GLN A 179 -7.40 -15.11 2.41
N LEU A 180 -6.64 -15.92 1.68
CA LEU A 180 -5.86 -15.48 0.53
C LEU A 180 -6.37 -16.17 -0.72
N ALA A 181 -6.39 -15.46 -1.86
CA ALA A 181 -6.53 -16.09 -3.16
C ALA A 181 -5.30 -16.95 -3.46
N SER A 182 -5.38 -17.80 -4.50
CA SER A 182 -4.20 -18.53 -4.97
C SER A 182 -3.13 -17.54 -5.40
N GLY A 183 -2.00 -17.52 -4.68
CA GLY A 183 -0.89 -16.63 -4.95
C GLY A 183 -0.89 -15.31 -4.18
N GLY A 184 -1.99 -15.00 -3.49
CA GLY A 184 -2.05 -13.91 -2.53
C GLY A 184 -1.13 -14.16 -1.34
N TYR A 185 -0.71 -13.07 -0.70
CA TYR A 185 0.03 -13.08 0.54
C TYR A 185 -0.45 -11.94 1.44
N ILE A 186 0.01 -11.90 2.69
CA ILE A 186 -0.20 -10.75 3.56
C ILE A 186 0.89 -10.71 4.63
N SER A 187 1.34 -9.51 5.02
CA SER A 187 2.24 -9.38 6.16
C SER A 187 1.46 -9.26 7.47
N TYR A 188 1.97 -9.93 8.49
CA TYR A 188 1.38 -9.91 9.82
C TYR A 188 2.44 -10.06 10.91
N GLN A 189 2.09 -9.67 12.12
CA GLN A 189 2.93 -9.85 13.30
C GLN A 189 2.09 -10.27 14.50
N TYR A 190 2.49 -11.34 15.18
CA TYR A 190 1.97 -11.66 16.52
C TYR A 190 2.53 -10.68 17.55
N VAL A 191 1.67 -10.22 18.46
CA VAL A 191 1.97 -9.21 19.45
C VAL A 191 1.51 -9.63 20.85
N THR A 192 2.20 -9.14 21.86
CA THR A 192 1.73 -9.16 23.25
C THR A 192 1.08 -7.82 23.57
N LEU A 193 -0.10 -7.86 24.18
CA LEU A 193 -0.91 -6.71 24.51
C LEU A 193 -0.82 -6.42 26.01
N SER A 194 -0.52 -5.18 26.36
CA SER A 194 -0.50 -4.72 27.75
C SER A 194 -1.82 -4.05 28.19
N GLY A 195 -2.83 -4.10 27.32
CA GLY A 195 -4.09 -3.37 27.45
C GLY A 195 -4.01 -1.93 26.95
N TRP A 196 -5.17 -1.32 26.72
CA TRP A 196 -5.27 0.07 26.31
C TRP A 196 -4.82 1.02 27.42
N GLN A 197 -4.00 2.01 27.07
CA GLN A 197 -3.66 3.11 27.96
C GLN A 197 -4.39 4.37 27.51
N GLN A 198 -4.97 5.10 28.47
CA GLN A 198 -5.64 6.37 28.22
C GLN A 198 -5.02 7.44 29.12
N VAL A 199 -4.55 8.52 28.51
CA VAL A 199 -3.99 9.68 29.20
C VAL A 199 -4.80 10.92 28.82
N PHE A 200 -5.02 11.82 29.77
CA PHE A 200 -5.79 13.05 29.57
C PHE A 200 -4.94 14.30 29.83
N GLY A 201 -5.31 15.41 29.19
CA GLY A 201 -4.77 16.74 29.47
C GLY A 201 -3.25 16.85 29.25
N ASP A 202 -2.58 17.56 30.14
CA ASP A 202 -1.16 17.91 30.01
C ASP A 202 -0.23 16.69 29.88
N ARG A 203 -0.62 15.54 30.43
CA ARG A 203 0.18 14.31 30.32
C ARG A 203 0.13 13.73 28.91
N ALA A 204 -1.04 13.74 28.26
CA ALA A 204 -1.16 13.36 26.86
C ALA A 204 -0.29 14.27 25.96
N LYS A 205 -0.28 15.57 26.26
CA LYS A 205 0.57 16.54 25.56
C LYS A 205 2.06 16.17 25.66
N GLN A 206 2.54 15.81 26.85
CA GLN A 206 3.95 15.44 27.06
C GLN A 206 4.35 14.17 26.28
N ASP A 207 3.49 13.15 26.27
CA ASP A 207 3.76 11.90 25.56
C ASP A 207 3.75 12.12 24.03
N LEU A 208 2.79 12.89 23.51
CA LEU A 208 2.76 13.26 22.09
C LEU A 208 3.92 14.18 21.69
N ASP A 209 4.31 15.13 22.55
CA ASP A 209 5.47 15.99 22.30
C ASP A 209 6.77 15.17 22.23
N ARG A 210 6.91 14.16 23.11
CA ARG A 210 8.04 13.22 23.10
C ARG A 210 8.06 12.41 21.80
N ALA A 211 6.95 11.77 21.43
CA ALA A 211 6.85 11.02 20.19
C ALA A 211 7.17 11.90 18.97
N ALA A 212 6.61 13.11 18.91
CA ALA A 212 6.89 14.05 17.82
C ALA A 212 8.36 14.49 17.78
N ALA A 213 9.03 14.63 18.92
CA ALA A 213 10.46 14.95 18.98
C ALA A 213 11.32 13.79 18.45
N GLU A 214 10.99 12.55 18.81
CA GLU A 214 11.66 11.35 18.31
C GLU A 214 11.52 11.23 16.79
N LEU A 215 10.30 11.38 16.25
CA LEU A 215 10.06 11.38 14.80
C LEU A 215 10.85 12.49 14.09
N ARG A 216 10.87 13.72 14.62
CA ARG A 216 11.66 14.82 14.03
C ARG A 216 13.16 14.51 13.99
N GLN A 217 13.71 13.87 15.02
CA GLN A 217 15.11 13.47 15.04
C GLN A 217 15.42 12.42 13.97
N GLN A 218 14.51 11.46 13.76
CA GLN A 218 14.66 10.44 12.72
C GLN A 218 14.66 11.05 11.31
N ILE A 219 13.68 11.94 11.02
CA ILE A 219 13.61 12.69 9.76
C ILE A 219 14.92 13.43 9.49
N ALA A 220 15.44 14.15 10.50
CA ALA A 220 16.66 14.94 10.37
C ALA A 220 17.92 14.09 10.13
N ALA A 221 17.95 12.84 10.62
CA ALA A 221 19.11 11.96 10.52
C ALA A 221 19.16 11.16 9.20
N GLY A 222 18.02 10.81 8.61
CA GLY A 222 17.94 9.96 7.41
C GLY A 222 18.22 10.67 6.08
N GLY A 223 18.17 12.01 6.04
CA GLY A 223 18.13 12.76 4.78
C GLY A 223 16.91 12.41 3.92
N ASN A 224 16.82 12.94 2.70
CA ASN A 224 15.72 12.58 1.79
C ASN A 224 16.17 12.48 0.30
N PRO A 225 16.92 11.44 -0.07
CA PRO A 225 17.40 11.25 -1.45
C PRO A 225 16.26 11.00 -2.46
N ARG A 226 15.08 10.59 -1.99
CA ARG A 226 13.89 10.36 -2.82
C ARG A 226 13.18 11.66 -3.16
N VAL A 227 13.09 12.65 -2.26
CA VAL A 227 12.65 14.02 -2.61
C VAL A 227 13.49 14.60 -3.72
N ASP A 228 14.81 14.46 -3.68
CA ASP A 228 15.66 14.99 -4.75
C ASP A 228 15.44 14.27 -6.08
N THR A 229 15.08 12.99 -6.04
CA THR A 229 14.76 12.22 -7.24
C THR A 229 13.38 12.58 -7.78
N ILE A 230 12.35 12.59 -6.93
CA ILE A 230 10.99 13.05 -7.25
C ILE A 230 11.03 14.48 -7.79
N ARG A 231 11.74 15.39 -7.11
CA ARG A 231 11.90 16.79 -7.52
C ARG A 231 12.62 16.91 -8.86
N ARG A 232 13.67 16.12 -9.10
CA ARG A 232 14.34 16.07 -10.41
C ARG A 232 13.39 15.57 -11.50
N LEU A 233 12.65 14.50 -11.24
CA LEU A 233 11.67 13.96 -12.20
C LEU A 233 10.55 14.96 -12.47
N GLN A 234 10.01 15.63 -11.44
CA GLN A 234 9.05 16.73 -11.55
C GLN A 234 9.59 17.90 -12.38
N ILE A 235 10.85 18.30 -12.16
CA ILE A 235 11.49 19.36 -12.95
C ILE A 235 11.68 18.92 -14.41
N GLN A 236 12.15 17.69 -14.66
CA GLN A 236 12.36 17.16 -16.00
C GLN A 236 11.04 17.03 -16.76
N ALA A 237 10.01 16.51 -16.10
CA ALA A 237 8.64 16.44 -16.59
C ALA A 237 8.09 17.84 -16.95
N GLY A 238 8.25 18.82 -16.05
CA GLY A 238 7.85 20.21 -16.29
C GLY A 238 8.58 20.86 -17.47
N GLN A 239 9.87 20.61 -17.63
CA GLN A 239 10.67 21.09 -18.76
C GLN A 239 10.28 20.43 -20.08
N ALA A 240 10.03 19.11 -20.09
CA ALA A 240 9.55 18.38 -21.25
C ALA A 240 8.16 18.87 -21.69
N GLY A 241 7.26 19.11 -20.75
CA GLY A 241 5.93 19.67 -21.02
C GLY A 241 5.98 21.07 -21.64
N GLN A 242 6.86 21.95 -21.14
CA GLN A 242 7.07 23.28 -21.72
C GLN A 242 7.67 23.20 -23.14
N ALA A 243 8.61 22.29 -23.38
CA ALA A 243 9.20 22.08 -24.70
C ALA A 243 8.17 21.56 -25.72
N ALA A 244 7.29 20.65 -25.31
CA ALA A 244 6.21 20.12 -26.15
C ALA A 244 5.17 21.20 -26.52
N GLN A 245 4.78 22.04 -25.55
CA GLN A 245 3.87 23.18 -25.80
C GLN A 245 4.50 24.22 -26.74
N ALA A 246 5.79 24.53 -26.57
CA ALA A 246 6.51 25.43 -27.46
C ALA A 246 6.65 24.86 -28.89
N ALA A 247 6.85 23.55 -29.03
CA ALA A 247 6.89 22.87 -30.32
C ALA A 247 5.54 22.87 -31.05
N GLN A 248 4.42 22.78 -30.33
CA GLN A 248 3.08 22.90 -30.91
C GLN A 248 2.72 24.35 -31.28
N ALA A 249 3.11 25.33 -30.48
CA ALA A 249 2.92 26.75 -30.78
C ALA A 249 3.76 27.24 -31.98
N GLY A 250 4.85 26.54 -32.30
CA GLY A 250 5.70 26.80 -33.46
C GLY A 250 5.26 26.15 -34.78
N GLN A 251 4.19 25.34 -34.78
CA GLN A 251 3.66 24.75 -36.02
C GLN A 251 2.66 25.71 -36.68
N PRO A 252 2.89 26.17 -37.92
CA PRO A 252 1.88 26.95 -38.62
C PRO A 252 0.65 26.09 -38.88
N ALA A 253 -0.53 26.64 -38.59
CA ALA A 253 -1.81 25.99 -38.86
C ALA A 253 -1.86 25.55 -40.34
N ARG A 254 -1.93 24.24 -40.58
CA ARG A 254 -2.10 23.70 -41.93
C ARG A 254 -3.53 24.01 -42.40
N ALA A 255 -3.68 25.15 -43.06
CA ALA A 255 -4.80 25.40 -43.96
C ALA A 255 -4.72 24.40 -45.12
N GLY A 256 -5.82 23.69 -45.36
CA GLY A 256 -5.91 22.68 -46.42
C GLY A 256 -5.61 23.27 -47.80
N ALA A 257 -4.65 22.67 -48.50
CA ALA A 257 -4.46 22.88 -49.92
C ALA A 257 -4.07 21.55 -50.58
N LEU A 258 -5.05 20.94 -51.24
CA LEU A 258 -4.88 19.85 -52.20
C LEU A 258 -3.96 20.33 -53.34
N ARG A 259 -2.78 19.72 -53.53
CA ARG A 259 -2.09 19.67 -54.83
C ARG A 259 -1.31 18.37 -55.01
N HIS A 260 -1.52 17.76 -56.17
CA HIS A 260 -0.86 16.56 -56.71
C HIS A 260 0.60 16.80 -57.12
N PRO A 261 1.41 15.72 -57.29
CA PRO A 261 2.86 15.78 -57.29
C PRO A 261 3.48 15.91 -58.69
N PRO A 262 4.78 16.23 -58.78
CA PRO A 262 5.61 15.74 -59.86
C PRO A 262 6.78 14.86 -59.39
N THR A 263 7.04 13.90 -60.24
CA THR A 263 8.08 12.87 -60.29
C THR A 263 9.50 13.42 -60.44
N GLY A 264 10.50 12.71 -59.89
CA GLY A 264 11.88 12.76 -60.37
C GLY A 264 12.97 12.53 -59.32
N ALA A 265 13.52 11.32 -59.28
CA ALA A 265 14.86 10.99 -58.74
C ALA A 265 15.79 10.68 -59.95
N PRO A 266 17.09 10.29 -59.82
CA PRO A 266 17.90 10.04 -58.62
C PRO A 266 19.39 10.52 -58.70
N ALA A 267 20.18 10.31 -57.63
CA ALA A 267 21.58 9.78 -57.62
C ALA A 267 22.23 9.98 -56.22
N MET A 268 22.64 8.90 -55.51
CA MET A 268 24.03 8.39 -55.31
C MET A 268 24.95 9.36 -54.52
N ALA A 269 25.76 9.02 -53.52
CA ALA A 269 26.22 7.79 -52.88
C ALA A 269 26.97 8.16 -51.57
N GLY A 270 27.20 7.20 -50.65
CA GLY A 270 28.20 7.33 -49.57
C GLY A 270 27.91 6.54 -48.29
N ARG A 271 28.68 5.46 -48.06
CA ARG A 271 28.77 4.62 -46.84
C ARG A 271 30.26 4.63 -46.39
N PRO A 272 30.68 3.98 -45.27
CA PRO A 272 30.14 3.96 -43.90
C PRO A 272 31.27 4.17 -42.84
N GLY A 273 30.93 4.32 -41.55
CA GLY A 273 31.89 4.30 -40.44
C GLY A 273 31.38 3.50 -39.23
N ARG A 274 32.11 2.45 -38.86
CA ARG A 274 31.88 1.55 -37.70
C ARG A 274 32.59 2.09 -36.44
N GLY A 275 32.03 1.82 -35.26
CA GLY A 275 32.71 1.89 -33.96
C GLY A 275 31.93 1.10 -32.89
N ARG A 276 32.61 0.29 -32.09
CA ARG A 276 32.11 -0.88 -31.33
C ARG A 276 32.40 -0.70 -29.82
N MET A 277 31.47 -1.14 -28.97
CA MET A 277 31.53 -1.73 -27.59
C MET A 277 32.45 -1.15 -26.46
N GLY A 278 31.89 -1.15 -25.23
CA GLY A 278 32.50 -0.82 -23.91
C GLY A 278 33.54 -1.83 -23.37
N PRO A 279 33.78 -2.03 -22.03
CA PRO A 279 32.95 -1.74 -20.82
C PRO A 279 33.68 -1.17 -19.55
N GLN A 280 32.90 -1.00 -18.46
CA GLN A 280 33.08 -0.80 -16.98
C GLN A 280 34.30 -1.43 -16.22
N PRO A 281 34.46 -1.40 -14.85
CA PRO A 281 33.81 -0.68 -13.70
C PRO A 281 34.80 -0.22 -12.55
N ALA A 282 34.27 0.34 -11.43
CA ALA A 282 34.67 0.20 -9.98
C ALA A 282 34.33 1.49 -9.17
N ALA A 283 34.01 1.54 -7.87
CA ALA A 283 33.64 0.58 -6.83
C ALA A 283 33.03 1.33 -5.62
N ALA A 284 32.24 0.57 -4.85
CA ALA A 284 31.70 0.66 -3.49
C ALA A 284 32.07 1.80 -2.50
N GLY A 285 31.05 2.19 -1.72
CA GLY A 285 31.15 2.81 -0.39
C GLY A 285 29.77 2.85 0.32
N GLN A 286 29.55 1.92 1.25
CA GLN A 286 28.44 1.86 2.24
C GLN A 286 28.51 3.04 3.24
N PRO A 287 27.43 3.47 3.97
CA PRO A 287 26.79 2.66 5.02
C PRO A 287 25.28 2.85 5.25
N GLY A 288 24.69 1.90 5.99
CA GLY A 288 23.27 1.84 6.32
C GLY A 288 22.79 2.74 7.45
N GLY A 289 21.50 2.57 7.78
CA GLY A 289 20.87 3.11 8.98
C GLY A 289 19.41 3.48 8.73
N GLY A 290 18.50 2.91 9.53
CA GLY A 290 17.18 3.49 9.80
C GLY A 290 15.96 2.77 9.23
N GLU A 291 15.79 1.47 9.47
CA GLU A 291 14.47 0.85 9.29
C GLU A 291 13.64 1.04 10.57
N THR A 292 12.68 1.96 10.55
CA THR A 292 11.60 2.01 11.56
C THR A 292 10.31 2.55 10.96
N ILE A 293 9.73 1.74 10.08
CA ILE A 293 8.30 1.39 10.06
C ILE A 293 8.34 -0.13 9.91
N LEU A 294 7.61 -0.87 10.78
CA LEU A 294 7.52 -2.34 10.84
C LEU A 294 8.37 -3.01 9.76
N ALA A 295 9.64 -3.33 10.06
CA ALA A 295 10.58 -3.78 9.04
C ALA A 295 9.92 -4.91 8.24
N ARG A 296 9.44 -4.59 7.02
CA ARG A 296 8.81 -5.57 6.14
C ARG A 296 9.88 -6.61 5.99
N ARG A 297 9.65 -7.82 6.52
CA ARG A 297 10.60 -8.90 6.33
C ARG A 297 10.51 -9.22 4.85
N GLN A 298 11.37 -8.57 4.05
CA GLN A 298 11.43 -8.73 2.60
C GLN A 298 11.60 -10.22 2.35
N GLN A 299 10.53 -10.85 1.87
CA GLN A 299 10.63 -12.22 1.39
C GLN A 299 11.32 -12.16 0.03
N PRO A 300 12.18 -13.13 -0.28
CA PRO A 300 12.86 -13.18 -1.56
C PRO A 300 11.86 -13.21 -2.71
N ALA A 301 12.17 -12.54 -3.81
CA ALA A 301 11.48 -12.67 -5.09
C ALA A 301 11.68 -14.10 -5.54
N ARG A 302 10.82 -14.99 -5.05
CA ARG A 302 10.59 -16.23 -5.76
C ARG A 302 9.96 -15.82 -7.07
N ARG A 303 10.39 -16.47 -8.16
CA ARG A 303 9.45 -16.72 -9.25
C ARG A 303 8.19 -17.27 -8.58
N GLN A 304 7.17 -16.44 -8.47
CA GLN A 304 5.87 -16.87 -8.01
C GLN A 304 5.43 -17.88 -9.07
N THR A 305 5.51 -19.16 -8.71
CA THR A 305 5.13 -20.26 -9.58
C THR A 305 3.61 -20.39 -9.52
N GLY A 306 2.92 -19.39 -10.05
CA GLY A 306 1.47 -19.34 -10.19
C GLY A 306 1.13 -18.84 -11.59
N GLN A 307 0.08 -19.40 -12.18
CA GLN A 307 -0.53 -18.78 -13.36
C GLN A 307 -1.43 -17.66 -12.85
N PHE A 308 -1.31 -16.46 -13.43
CA PHE A 308 -2.30 -15.41 -13.22
C PHE A 308 -3.69 -15.94 -13.54
N THR A 309 -4.64 -15.60 -12.69
CA THR A 309 -6.04 -15.71 -13.06
C THR A 309 -6.43 -14.36 -13.62
N VAL A 310 -6.58 -14.27 -14.94
CA VAL A 310 -7.07 -13.05 -15.61
C VAL A 310 -8.50 -13.32 -16.07
N VAL A 311 -9.45 -12.57 -15.54
CA VAL A 311 -10.87 -12.67 -15.94
C VAL A 311 -11.28 -11.47 -16.79
N ARG A 312 -12.40 -11.58 -17.51
CA ARG A 312 -12.96 -10.43 -18.21
C ARG A 312 -13.84 -9.61 -17.28
N ARG A 313 -13.87 -8.29 -17.45
CA ARG A 313 -14.66 -7.41 -16.59
C ARG A 313 -16.17 -7.72 -16.55
N ASP A 314 -16.72 -8.19 -17.67
CA ASP A 314 -18.11 -8.61 -17.81
C ASP A 314 -18.42 -9.95 -17.12
N GLU A 315 -17.39 -10.70 -16.73
CA GLU A 315 -17.49 -11.93 -15.93
C GLU A 315 -17.35 -11.65 -14.44
N VAL A 316 -16.92 -10.44 -14.05
CA VAL A 316 -16.86 -10.02 -12.65
C VAL A 316 -18.28 -9.85 -12.13
N PRO A 317 -18.68 -10.57 -11.06
CA PRO A 317 -20.02 -10.46 -10.52
C PRO A 317 -20.38 -9.00 -10.23
N GLU A 318 -21.57 -8.55 -10.66
CA GLU A 318 -22.11 -7.27 -10.20
C GLU A 318 -22.34 -7.37 -8.68
N VAL A 319 -21.41 -6.82 -7.91
CA VAL A 319 -21.53 -6.85 -6.45
C VAL A 319 -22.76 -6.03 -6.06
N GLY A 320 -23.71 -6.70 -5.41
CA GLY A 320 -25.02 -6.14 -5.08
C GLY A 320 -26.20 -6.92 -5.66
N GLN A 321 -25.99 -7.81 -6.63
CA GLN A 321 -26.94 -8.88 -6.89
C GLN A 321 -26.62 -10.07 -5.98
N LEU A 322 -27.44 -10.22 -4.93
CA LEU A 322 -27.61 -11.51 -4.25
C LEU A 322 -27.97 -12.55 -5.32
N THR A 323 -26.99 -13.29 -5.83
CA THR A 323 -27.27 -14.54 -6.55
C THR A 323 -27.80 -15.52 -5.52
N SER A 324 -29.12 -15.48 -5.35
CA SER A 324 -29.93 -16.34 -4.47
C SER A 324 -29.46 -16.40 -3.01
N VAL A 325 -30.17 -15.68 -2.15
CA VAL A 325 -30.39 -16.08 -0.75
C VAL A 325 -31.05 -17.47 -0.79
N GLY A 326 -30.23 -18.53 -0.76
CA GLY A 326 -30.70 -19.84 -1.20
C GLY A 326 -29.90 -21.03 -0.67
N GLN A 327 -29.09 -20.86 0.35
CA GLN A 327 -28.72 -21.94 1.28
C GLN A 327 -28.34 -21.27 2.61
N LEU A 328 -29.37 -20.75 3.29
CA LEU A 328 -29.28 -20.48 4.71
C LEU A 328 -28.87 -21.77 5.38
N TRP A 329 -27.74 -21.70 6.07
CA TRP A 329 -27.38 -22.58 7.17
C TRP A 329 -28.63 -22.84 8.01
N THR A 330 -29.18 -24.06 7.97
CA THR A 330 -30.23 -24.48 8.89
C THR A 330 -29.57 -24.72 10.24
N PRO A 331 -29.93 -24.00 11.31
CA PRO A 331 -29.44 -24.31 12.64
C PRO A 331 -30.21 -25.53 13.16
N GLU A 332 -29.70 -26.71 12.84
CA GLU A 332 -30.00 -27.98 13.49
C GLU A 332 -28.60 -28.44 13.98
N GLU A 333 -28.20 -28.39 15.25
CA GLU A 333 -28.88 -28.53 16.53
C GLU A 333 -28.13 -27.68 17.58
N ALA A 334 -28.67 -26.53 17.97
CA ALA A 334 -28.25 -25.87 19.22
C ALA A 334 -29.20 -26.32 20.33
N GLN A 335 -28.82 -27.37 21.05
CA GLN A 335 -29.52 -27.77 22.28
C GLN A 335 -29.54 -26.59 23.25
N PRO A 336 -30.70 -26.23 23.85
CA PRO A 336 -30.76 -25.14 24.81
C PRO A 336 -30.03 -25.55 26.09
N GLN A 337 -28.84 -24.98 26.30
CA GLN A 337 -28.23 -24.96 27.63
C GLN A 337 -29.14 -24.14 28.55
N GLN A 338 -29.67 -24.82 29.57
CA GLN A 338 -30.41 -24.19 30.65
C GLN A 338 -29.58 -23.08 31.28
N GLN A 339 -30.16 -21.87 31.36
CA GLN A 339 -29.63 -20.76 32.14
C GLN A 339 -29.42 -21.21 33.59
N GLN A 340 -28.17 -21.44 33.98
CA GLN A 340 -27.79 -21.39 35.39
C GLN A 340 -27.79 -19.92 35.80
N GLN A 341 -28.76 -19.56 36.65
CA GLN A 341 -28.86 -18.26 37.29
C GLN A 341 -27.58 -18.00 38.08
N GLN A 342 -26.88 -16.90 37.77
CA GLN A 342 -25.83 -16.37 38.63
C GLN A 342 -26.48 -15.86 39.93
N PRO A 343 -25.94 -16.18 41.12
CA PRO A 343 -26.45 -15.64 42.37
C PRO A 343 -26.15 -14.14 42.45
N GLN A 344 -27.20 -13.36 42.73
CA GLN A 344 -27.14 -11.94 43.04
C GLN A 344 -26.13 -11.69 44.17
N GLN A 345 -25.13 -10.85 43.92
CA GLN A 345 -24.29 -10.32 44.99
C GLN A 345 -25.12 -9.32 45.80
N GLU A 346 -25.48 -9.70 47.02
CA GLU A 346 -26.07 -8.79 48.00
C GLU A 346 -25.08 -7.65 48.31
N GLU A 347 -25.53 -6.42 48.05
CA GLU A 347 -24.88 -5.20 48.51
C GLU A 347 -24.76 -5.22 50.04
N ARG A 348 -23.51 -5.25 50.54
CA ARG A 348 -23.25 -5.01 51.97
C ARG A 348 -23.26 -3.51 52.24
N PRO A 349 -24.00 -3.02 53.26
CA PRO A 349 -23.96 -1.60 53.62
C PRO A 349 -22.65 -1.25 54.32
N ALA A 350 -22.14 -0.05 54.02
CA ALA A 350 -20.96 0.54 54.64
C ALA A 350 -21.14 0.73 56.16
N PRO A 351 -20.11 0.50 57.00
CA PRO A 351 -20.19 0.83 58.41
C PRO A 351 -19.89 2.31 58.67
N ALA A 352 -20.79 2.91 59.44
CA ALA A 352 -20.74 4.29 59.91
C ALA A 352 -19.57 4.57 60.87
N THR A 353 -19.18 5.84 60.86
CA THR A 353 -18.21 6.52 61.72
C THR A 353 -18.50 6.36 63.22
N GLY A 354 -17.47 6.05 64.01
CA GLY A 354 -17.50 6.11 65.48
C GLY A 354 -16.14 6.52 66.07
N ARG A 355 -16.14 7.60 66.86
CA ARG A 355 -14.98 8.18 67.57
C ARG A 355 -14.54 7.35 68.79
N GLY A 356 -13.25 7.45 69.11
CA GLY A 356 -12.60 7.08 70.38
C GLY A 356 -11.28 6.36 70.08
N GLY A 357 -10.09 6.68 70.59
CA GLY A 357 -9.65 7.44 71.75
C GLY A 357 -8.33 6.78 72.20
N ALA A 358 -7.23 7.54 72.21
CA ALA A 358 -5.94 7.34 72.89
C ALA A 358 -5.33 5.93 73.04
N SER A 359 -4.07 5.74 72.62
CA SER A 359 -2.90 5.76 73.53
C SER A 359 -1.61 5.24 72.86
N ARG A 360 -0.50 5.58 73.51
CA ARG A 360 0.91 5.53 73.08
C ARG A 360 1.49 4.11 73.05
N GLY A 361 2.50 3.88 72.20
CA GLY A 361 3.41 2.74 72.32
C GLY A 361 4.62 2.85 71.41
N ARG A 362 5.80 3.11 72.00
CA ARG A 362 7.13 3.15 71.36
C ARG A 362 7.58 1.73 70.97
N GLY A 363 8.42 1.62 69.93
CA GLY A 363 9.28 0.45 69.72
C GLY A 363 9.93 0.43 68.34
N GLY A 364 11.19 0.85 68.26
CA GLY A 364 12.04 0.70 67.07
C GLY A 364 12.62 -0.73 66.93
N PRO A 365 13.74 -0.91 66.19
CA PRO A 365 13.74 -1.65 64.93
C PRO A 365 14.48 -3.00 65.01
N ARG A 366 14.25 -3.90 64.05
CA ARG A 366 15.20 -4.97 63.69
C ARG A 366 15.16 -5.30 62.20
N ALA A 367 16.33 -5.21 61.59
CA ALA A 367 16.68 -5.73 60.29
C ALA A 367 16.68 -7.27 60.26
N GLN A 368 16.41 -7.86 59.10
CA GLN A 368 17.21 -8.97 58.57
C GLN A 368 16.94 -9.19 57.08
N THR A 369 18.05 -9.13 56.34
CA THR A 369 18.33 -9.61 54.99
C THR A 369 18.01 -11.10 54.82
N VAL A 370 17.45 -11.50 53.67
CA VAL A 370 17.77 -12.80 53.03
C VAL A 370 17.85 -12.62 51.52
N SER A 371 18.87 -13.29 50.98
CA SER A 371 19.41 -13.26 49.62
C SER A 371 18.73 -14.27 48.68
N ALA A 372 18.98 -14.04 47.39
CA ALA A 372 18.76 -14.80 46.17
C ALA A 372 18.79 -16.35 46.21
N LYS A 373 18.05 -16.93 45.25
CA LYS A 373 18.30 -18.09 44.34
C LYS A 373 16.92 -18.55 43.81
N SER A 374 16.67 -18.83 42.54
CA SER A 374 17.48 -19.33 41.41
C SER A 374 16.92 -18.85 40.08
#